data_AF-A0AA35R2J1-F1
#
_entry.id   AF-A0AA35R2J1-F1
#
_cell.length_a   1.000
_cell.length_b   1.000
_cell.length_c   1.000
_cell.angle_alpha   90.00
_cell.angle_beta   90.00
_cell.angle_gamma   90.00
#
_symmetry.space_group_name_H-M   'P 1'
#
loop_
_entity.id
_entity.type
_entity.pdbx_description
1 polymer ?
#
loop_
_entity_poly.entity_id
_entity_poly.type
_entity_poly.pdbx_seq_one_letter_code
_entity_poly.pdbx_strand_id
1 'polypeptide(L)'
;MSVNRLLYGALIRPRPRQKRLECAKHFRVLAHASKEDSASGNEPQSYRTFSDLFQCSKFSSILDPVNQNVEGEVLAVVGGNMYVDFGCKFHAVVPVPTSSSPGGDGTRYEEGSKVVVRVLDLEMTDHFVGDHRDTSLLEAEAKLVVQK
;
A
#
# COMPACT_ATOMS: atom_id res chain seq x y z
N MET A 1 43.81 -42.25 -10.52
CA MET A 1 44.23 -41.15 -9.62
C MET A 1 42.99 -40.62 -8.92
N SER A 2 42.79 -41.06 -7.69
CA SER A 2 41.84 -40.50 -6.72
C SER A 2 42.44 -39.22 -6.15
N VAL A 3 41.69 -38.11 -6.07
CA VAL A 3 41.40 -37.38 -4.80
C VAL A 3 40.46 -36.18 -4.99
N ASN A 4 39.50 -36.09 -4.05
CA ASN A 4 38.86 -34.90 -3.47
C ASN A 4 37.68 -34.21 -4.18
N ARG A 5 36.55 -34.89 -4.05
CA ARG A 5 35.25 -34.35 -3.62
C ARG A 5 35.41 -33.66 -2.25
N LEU A 6 35.06 -32.37 -2.11
CA LEU A 6 34.41 -31.71 -0.96
C LEU A 6 34.76 -30.22 -0.84
N LEU A 7 33.74 -29.43 -0.43
CA LEU A 7 33.73 -28.02 -0.02
C LEU A 7 33.83 -27.08 -1.24
N TYR A 8 32.78 -26.43 -1.74
CA TYR A 8 31.92 -25.46 -1.04
C TYR A 8 30.49 -25.51 -1.58
N GLY A 9 29.62 -26.21 -0.87
CA GLY A 9 28.18 -26.13 -1.05
C GLY A 9 27.54 -26.09 0.32
N ALA A 10 27.43 -24.91 0.92
CA ALA A 10 26.55 -24.60 2.06
C ALA A 10 26.89 -23.23 2.64
N LEU A 11 26.26 -22.14 2.18
CA LEU A 11 26.04 -20.93 2.99
C LEU A 11 24.86 -20.08 2.47
N ILE A 12 23.79 -20.71 1.99
CA ILE A 12 22.48 -20.04 1.93
C ILE A 12 21.60 -20.77 2.94
N ARG A 13 21.49 -20.22 4.15
CA ARG A 13 20.51 -20.69 5.11
C ARG A 13 19.13 -20.27 4.57
N PRO A 14 18.23 -21.20 4.23
CA PRO A 14 16.86 -20.80 3.94
C PRO A 14 16.30 -20.15 5.21
N ARG A 15 15.74 -18.93 5.08
CA ARG A 15 15.01 -18.33 6.19
C ARG A 15 13.92 -19.33 6.61
N PRO A 16 13.72 -19.58 7.91
CA PRO A 16 12.61 -20.40 8.37
C PRO A 16 11.32 -19.79 7.80
N ARG A 17 10.62 -20.58 6.98
CA ARG A 17 9.27 -20.28 6.51
C ARG A 17 8.42 -20.04 7.76
N GLN A 18 8.20 -18.78 8.12
CA GLN A 18 7.29 -18.43 9.20
C GLN A 18 5.95 -19.08 8.84
N LYS A 19 5.46 -19.92 9.74
CA LYS A 19 4.19 -20.60 9.59
C LYS A 19 3.14 -19.52 9.38
N ARG A 20 2.49 -19.58 8.23
CA ARG A 20 1.38 -18.76 7.78
C ARG A 20 0.37 -18.70 8.93
N LEU A 21 0.33 -17.60 9.67
CA LEU A 21 -0.74 -17.36 10.63
C LEU A 21 -1.99 -17.15 9.78
N GLU A 22 -2.88 -18.13 9.79
CA GLU A 22 -4.12 -18.13 9.02
C GLU A 22 -5.12 -17.15 9.67
N CYS A 23 -4.84 -15.86 9.59
CA CYS A 23 -5.78 -14.79 9.98
C CYS A 23 -6.69 -14.45 8.79
N ALA A 24 -7.41 -15.44 8.26
CA ALA A 24 -8.35 -15.22 7.15
C ALA A 24 -9.61 -16.07 7.25
N LYS A 25 -10.17 -16.23 8.46
CA LYS A 25 -11.45 -16.93 8.67
C LYS A 25 -12.56 -16.11 9.31
N HIS A 26 -12.48 -14.78 9.28
CA HIS A 26 -13.62 -13.92 9.59
C HIS A 26 -13.61 -12.65 8.72
N PHE A 27 -13.61 -12.84 7.39
CA PHE A 27 -14.03 -11.77 6.49
C PHE A 27 -15.53 -11.92 6.22
N ARG A 28 -16.31 -11.49 7.21
CA ARG A 28 -17.70 -11.12 6.98
C ARG A 28 -17.90 -9.82 7.72
N VAL A 29 -17.95 -8.73 6.97
CA VAL A 29 -18.89 -7.60 7.12
C VAL A 29 -18.54 -6.62 6.00
N LEU A 30 -19.40 -6.65 4.97
CA LEU A 30 -19.79 -5.46 4.23
C LEU A 30 -20.24 -4.41 5.25
N ALA A 31 -19.65 -3.22 5.26
CA ALA A 31 -20.36 -1.99 5.61
C ALA A 31 -19.43 -0.79 5.52
N HIS A 32 -19.92 0.24 4.84
CA HIS A 32 -19.58 1.63 5.08
C HIS A 32 -19.50 1.88 6.61
N ALA A 33 -18.35 2.34 7.08
CA ALA A 33 -18.18 2.81 8.44
C ALA A 33 -17.59 4.22 8.40
N SER A 34 -18.33 5.14 7.78
CA SER A 34 -18.51 6.47 8.37
C SER A 34 -19.37 6.28 9.62
N LYS A 35 -18.74 5.91 10.74
CA LYS A 35 -19.37 6.02 12.04
C LYS A 35 -18.67 7.18 12.71
N GLU A 36 -19.33 8.34 12.65
CA GLU A 36 -19.08 9.44 13.56
C GLU A 36 -19.12 8.87 14.98
N ASP A 37 -18.12 9.24 15.80
CA ASP A 37 -18.08 8.94 17.23
C ASP A 37 -19.20 9.70 17.95
N SER A 38 -20.44 9.26 17.79
CA SER A 38 -21.58 9.71 18.59
C SER A 38 -21.74 8.80 19.80
N ALA A 39 -21.55 9.40 20.98
CA ALA A 39 -21.51 8.78 22.30
C ALA A 39 -22.77 7.99 22.73
N SER A 40 -22.58 6.82 23.36
CA SER A 40 -23.34 6.37 24.56
C SER A 40 -22.91 4.95 25.00
N GLY A 41 -22.43 4.78 26.23
CA GLY A 41 -22.25 3.47 26.87
C GLY A 41 -20.95 3.35 27.68
N ASN A 42 -21.07 3.40 29.01
CA ASN A 42 -19.99 3.17 29.98
C ASN A 42 -19.56 1.70 30.02
N GLU A 43 -19.01 1.16 28.93
CA GLU A 43 -18.19 -0.05 28.99
C GLU A 43 -16.74 0.40 29.25
N PRO A 44 -15.98 -0.26 30.14
CA PRO A 44 -14.57 0.07 30.29
C PRO A 44 -13.93 -0.11 28.91
N GLN A 45 -13.49 1.00 28.29
CA GLN A 45 -12.76 0.96 27.03
C GLN A 45 -11.57 0.03 27.26
N SER A 46 -11.69 -1.20 26.79
CA SER A 46 -10.63 -2.19 26.85
C SER A 46 -9.47 -1.58 26.09
N TYR A 47 -8.45 -1.16 26.83
CA TYR A 47 -7.28 -0.52 26.27
C TYR A 47 -6.64 -1.53 25.32
N ARG A 48 -6.65 -1.23 24.02
CA ARG A 48 -5.93 -2.02 23.04
C ARG A 48 -4.49 -1.55 23.05
N THR A 49 -3.55 -2.50 23.01
CA THR A 49 -2.15 -2.14 22.83
C THR A 49 -1.92 -1.67 21.39
N PHE A 50 -0.84 -0.93 21.16
CA PHE A 50 -0.42 -0.57 19.79
C PHE A 50 -0.30 -1.81 18.90
N SER A 51 0.23 -2.91 19.44
CA SER A 51 0.36 -4.18 18.73
C SER A 51 -1.00 -4.72 18.26
N ASP A 52 -2.03 -4.65 19.11
CA ASP A 52 -3.38 -5.09 18.74
C ASP A 52 -3.98 -4.22 17.65
N LEU A 53 -3.80 -2.89 17.75
CA LEU A 53 -4.29 -1.95 16.74
C LEU A 53 -3.58 -2.15 15.40
N PHE A 54 -2.25 -2.31 15.40
CA PHE A 54 -1.47 -2.52 14.19
C PHE A 54 -1.83 -3.83 13.51
N GLN A 55 -1.92 -4.93 14.26
CA GLN A 55 -2.28 -6.26 13.72
C GLN A 55 -3.71 -6.32 13.18
N CYS A 56 -4.64 -5.52 13.73
CA CYS A 56 -6.01 -5.40 13.23
C CYS A 56 -6.18 -4.34 12.14
N SER A 57 -5.14 -3.60 11.76
CA SER A 57 -5.23 -2.55 10.74
C SER A 57 -5.35 -3.13 9.33
N LYS A 58 -6.04 -2.40 8.43
CA LYS A 58 -6.10 -2.77 7.01
C LYS A 58 -4.71 -2.77 6.36
N PHE A 59 -3.82 -1.87 6.82
CA PHE A 59 -2.45 -1.81 6.35
C PHE A 59 -1.69 -3.12 6.62
N SER A 60 -1.76 -3.65 7.85
CA SER A 60 -1.12 -4.93 8.18
C SER A 60 -1.76 -6.14 7.48
N SER A 61 -2.99 -6.02 6.98
CA SER A 61 -3.64 -7.08 6.21
C SER A 61 -3.09 -7.20 4.78
N ILE A 62 -2.59 -6.09 4.23
CA ILE A 62 -1.94 -6.03 2.92
C ILE A 62 -0.45 -6.30 3.14
N LEU A 63 -0.09 -7.59 3.22
CA LEU A 63 1.29 -8.03 3.50
C LEU A 63 2.34 -7.42 2.55
N ASP A 64 2.04 -7.39 1.25
CA ASP A 64 2.86 -6.75 0.23
C ASP A 64 1.93 -5.95 -0.72
N PRO A 65 1.91 -4.62 -0.60
CA PRO A 65 1.06 -3.77 -1.42
C PRO A 65 1.61 -3.58 -2.83
N VAL A 66 2.88 -3.91 -3.10
CA VAL A 66 3.47 -3.72 -4.42
C VAL A 66 2.74 -4.61 -5.43
N ASN A 67 2.39 -4.03 -6.58
CA ASN A 67 1.57 -4.61 -7.63
C ASN A 67 0.09 -4.90 -7.29
N GLN A 68 -0.41 -4.49 -6.11
CA GLN A 68 -1.81 -4.64 -5.74
C GLN A 68 -2.64 -3.42 -6.15
N ASN A 69 -3.94 -3.66 -6.39
CA ASN A 69 -4.91 -2.59 -6.60
C ASN A 69 -5.48 -2.14 -5.25
N VAL A 70 -5.42 -0.85 -4.98
CA VAL A 70 -5.86 -0.23 -3.73
C VAL A 70 -6.81 0.92 -4.05
N GLU A 71 -7.83 1.09 -3.20
CA GLU A 71 -8.73 2.25 -3.28
C GLU A 71 -8.05 3.47 -2.66
N GLY A 72 -8.07 4.59 -3.38
CA GLY A 72 -7.56 5.87 -2.94
C GLY A 72 -8.53 7.01 -3.20
N GLU A 73 -8.12 8.20 -2.76
CA GLU A 73 -8.85 9.45 -2.89
C GLU A 73 -7.96 10.51 -3.53
N VAL A 74 -8.53 11.28 -4.45
CA VAL A 74 -7.85 12.41 -5.07
C VAL A 74 -7.81 13.57 -4.09
N LEU A 75 -6.63 13.96 -3.64
CA LEU A 75 -6.42 15.12 -2.76
C LEU A 75 -6.48 16.44 -3.52
N ALA A 76 -5.82 16.51 -4.68
CA ALA A 76 -5.69 17.72 -5.48
C ALA A 76 -5.46 17.38 -6.96
N VAL A 77 -5.89 18.28 -7.86
CA VAL A 77 -5.61 18.17 -9.30
C VAL A 77 -4.88 19.43 -9.76
N VAL A 78 -3.61 19.29 -10.16
CA VAL A 78 -2.73 20.42 -10.52
C VAL A 78 -2.00 20.10 -11.83
N GLY A 79 -2.09 21.00 -12.80
CA GLY A 79 -1.28 20.93 -14.03
C GLY A 79 -1.47 19.65 -14.86
N GLY A 80 -2.66 19.04 -14.81
CA GLY A 80 -2.95 17.78 -15.51
C GLY A 80 -2.50 16.52 -14.79
N ASN A 81 -2.00 16.65 -13.55
CA ASN A 81 -1.71 15.55 -12.65
C ASN A 81 -2.67 15.57 -11.45
N MET A 82 -2.95 14.41 -10.88
CA MET A 82 -3.76 14.24 -9.69
C MET A 82 -2.93 13.62 -8.57
N TYR A 83 -3.08 14.17 -7.36
CA TYR A 83 -2.46 13.67 -6.14
C TYR A 83 -3.42 12.68 -5.50
N VAL A 84 -3.00 11.43 -5.32
CA VAL A 84 -3.84 10.35 -4.81
C VAL A 84 -3.28 9.81 -3.50
N ASP A 85 -4.11 9.82 -2.45
CA ASP A 85 -3.82 9.13 -1.19
C ASP A 85 -4.56 7.80 -1.12
N PHE A 86 -3.85 6.74 -0.73
CA PHE A 86 -4.40 5.39 -0.54
C PHE A 86 -4.09 4.84 0.87
N GLY A 87 -3.84 5.74 1.84
CA GLY A 87 -3.66 5.40 3.25
C GLY A 87 -2.27 4.87 3.60
N CYS A 88 -1.28 5.12 2.72
CA CYS A 88 0.13 4.86 2.99
C CYS A 88 0.84 6.13 3.47
N LYS A 89 2.15 6.04 3.69
CA LYS A 89 2.97 7.16 4.18
C LYS A 89 3.04 8.32 3.17
N PHE A 90 3.15 8.00 1.88
CA PHE A 90 3.26 8.97 0.80
C PHE A 90 2.08 8.83 -0.16
N HIS A 91 1.66 9.95 -0.73
CA HIS A 91 0.71 10.00 -1.83
C HIS A 91 1.41 9.65 -3.14
N ALA A 92 0.64 9.30 -4.17
CA ALA A 92 1.13 9.13 -5.52
C ALA A 92 0.66 10.28 -6.42
N VAL A 93 1.54 10.74 -7.30
CA VAL A 93 1.19 11.70 -8.36
C VAL A 93 0.94 10.94 -9.63
N VAL A 94 -0.28 11.03 -10.15
CA VAL A 94 -0.71 10.26 -11.34
C VAL A 94 -1.21 11.22 -12.40
N PRO A 95 -0.81 11.08 -13.68
CA PRO A 95 -1.34 11.92 -14.74
C PRO A 95 -2.85 11.68 -14.92
N VAL A 96 -3.61 12.77 -15.12
CA VAL A 96 -5.02 12.70 -15.46
C VAL A 96 -5.15 12.06 -16.85
N PRO A 97 -5.91 10.97 -17.01
CA PRO A 97 -6.08 10.36 -18.31
C PRO A 97 -6.82 11.34 -19.23
N THR A 98 -6.18 11.71 -20.34
CA THR A 98 -6.85 12.40 -21.45
C THR A 98 -7.81 11.45 -22.14
N SER A 99 -8.86 11.98 -22.80
CA SER A 99 -9.92 11.22 -23.49
C SER A 99 -9.44 10.23 -24.57
N SER A 100 -8.15 10.17 -24.85
CA SER A 100 -7.49 9.21 -25.74
C SER A 100 -6.97 7.94 -25.03
N SER A 101 -7.01 7.87 -23.70
CA SER A 101 -6.51 6.73 -22.94
C SER A 101 -7.58 5.62 -22.80
N PRO A 102 -7.20 4.33 -22.79
CA PRO A 102 -8.15 3.22 -22.69
C PRO A 102 -8.91 3.30 -21.34
N GLY A 103 -10.24 3.49 -21.38
CA GLY A 103 -11.10 3.64 -20.20
C GLY A 103 -11.60 5.07 -19.93
N GLY A 104 -11.33 6.02 -20.83
CA GLY A 104 -11.80 7.40 -20.75
C GLY A 104 -13.29 7.56 -21.01
N ASP A 105 -14.13 7.12 -20.07
CA ASP A 105 -15.43 7.77 -19.88
C ASP A 105 -15.13 9.21 -19.48
N GLY A 106 -15.77 10.19 -20.14
CA GLY A 106 -15.48 11.63 -20.06
C GLY A 106 -15.73 12.30 -18.69
N THR A 107 -15.58 11.55 -17.61
CA THR A 107 -15.71 11.97 -16.23
C THR A 107 -14.47 12.74 -15.81
N ARG A 108 -14.69 13.97 -15.34
CA ARG A 108 -13.63 14.82 -14.82
C ARG A 108 -13.22 14.29 -13.43
N TYR A 109 -11.92 14.13 -13.21
CA TYR A 109 -11.38 13.88 -11.87
C TYR A 109 -11.42 15.20 -11.10
N GLU A 110 -12.13 15.18 -9.97
CA GLU A 110 -12.21 16.29 -9.03
C GLU A 110 -11.64 15.87 -7.68
N GLU A 111 -11.31 16.86 -6.84
CA GLU A 111 -10.86 16.62 -5.47
C GLU A 111 -11.94 15.85 -4.69
N GLY A 112 -11.53 14.85 -3.89
CA GLY A 112 -12.41 13.92 -3.19
C GLY A 112 -12.89 12.72 -4.01
N SER A 113 -12.58 12.66 -5.31
CA SER A 113 -12.96 11.51 -6.15
C SER A 113 -12.30 10.22 -5.66
N LYS A 114 -13.07 9.13 -5.63
CA LYS A 114 -12.54 7.79 -5.30
C LYS A 114 -11.96 7.14 -6.56
N VAL A 115 -10.74 6.63 -6.43
CA VAL A 115 -9.99 6.02 -7.53
C VAL A 115 -9.42 4.69 -7.10
N VAL A 116 -9.20 3.80 -8.07
CA VAL A 116 -8.45 2.56 -7.85
C VAL A 116 -7.12 2.70 -8.56
N VAL A 117 -6.04 2.63 -7.77
CA VAL A 117 -4.66 2.69 -8.26
C VAL A 117 -3.95 1.37 -8.02
N ARG A 118 -3.06 1.00 -8.94
CA ARG A 118 -2.12 -0.09 -8.77
C ARG A 118 -0.83 0.47 -8.20
N VAL A 119 -0.45 0.03 -7.02
CA VAL A 119 0.80 0.46 -6.37
C VAL A 119 1.98 -0.20 -7.08
N LEU A 120 2.99 0.59 -7.43
CA LEU A 120 4.25 0.12 -8.01
C LEU A 120 5.36 0.20 -6.98
N ASP A 121 5.44 1.32 -6.26
CA ASP A 121 6.36 1.52 -5.14
C ASP A 121 5.68 2.35 -4.04
N LEU A 122 5.99 2.05 -2.78
CA LEU A 122 5.47 2.78 -1.63
C LEU A 122 6.27 4.04 -1.30
N GLU A 123 7.55 4.06 -1.68
CA GLU A 123 8.44 5.19 -1.47
C GLU A 123 9.53 5.16 -2.54
N MET A 124 9.47 6.08 -3.51
CA MET A 124 10.52 6.20 -4.51
C MET A 124 11.82 6.68 -3.87
N THR A 125 12.71 5.73 -3.59
CA THR A 125 14.01 5.94 -2.95
C THR A 125 15.08 5.22 -3.74
N ASP A 126 16.23 5.88 -3.94
CA ASP A 126 17.39 5.27 -4.59
C ASP A 126 18.69 5.67 -3.88
N HIS A 127 19.76 4.90 -4.10
CA HIS A 127 21.07 5.11 -3.50
C HIS A 127 22.10 5.50 -4.57
N PHE A 128 22.60 6.72 -4.50
CA PHE A 128 23.59 7.23 -5.45
C PHE A 128 25.03 7.00 -4.96
N VAL A 129 25.94 6.78 -5.90
CA VAL A 129 27.36 6.59 -5.59
C VAL A 129 27.94 7.86 -4.99
N GLY A 130 28.56 7.74 -3.80
CA GLY A 130 29.15 8.86 -3.07
C GLY A 130 28.25 9.43 -1.97
N ASP A 131 26.98 9.02 -1.91
CA ASP A 131 26.08 9.39 -0.83
C ASP A 131 26.23 8.49 0.40
N HIS A 132 26.03 9.08 1.57
CA HIS A 132 26.03 8.35 2.84
C HIS A 132 24.66 7.78 3.21
N ARG A 133 23.60 8.18 2.50
CA ARG A 133 22.20 7.83 2.77
C ARG A 133 21.42 7.79 1.47
N ASP A 134 20.32 7.07 1.49
CA ASP A 134 19.42 6.99 0.35
C ASP A 134 18.67 8.32 0.17
N THR A 135 18.39 8.66 -1.09
CA THR A 135 17.62 9.85 -1.46
C THR A 135 16.20 9.44 -1.83
N SER A 136 15.21 10.05 -1.18
CA SER A 136 13.79 9.78 -1.38
C SER A 136 13.10 10.97 -2.04
N LEU A 137 12.23 10.71 -3.01
CA LEU A 137 11.39 11.73 -3.65
C LEU A 137 10.18 12.13 -2.80
N LEU A 138 9.95 11.45 -1.67
CA LEU A 138 8.80 11.67 -0.78
C LEU A 138 7.43 11.47 -1.46
N GLU A 139 7.41 10.59 -2.45
CA GLU A 139 6.23 10.24 -3.24
C GLU A 139 6.21 8.72 -3.48
N ALA A 140 5.00 8.16 -3.58
CA ALA A 140 4.78 6.79 -3.98
C ALA A 140 4.58 6.71 -5.50
N GLU A 141 4.92 5.57 -6.10
CA GLU A 141 4.67 5.32 -7.51
C GLU A 141 3.40 4.47 -7.66
N ALA A 142 2.42 4.97 -8.42
CA ALA A 142 1.20 4.24 -8.68
C ALA A 142 0.65 4.52 -10.08
N LYS A 143 -0.14 3.58 -10.59
CA LYS A 143 -0.81 3.70 -11.88
C LYS A 143 -2.33 3.68 -11.71
N LEU A 144 -3.02 4.64 -12.29
CA LEU A 144 -4.48 4.64 -12.34
C LEU A 144 -5.01 3.41 -13.10
N VAL A 145 -6.00 2.73 -12.51
CA VAL A 145 -6.67 1.56 -13.13
C VAL A 145 -8.10 1.92 -13.49
N VAL A 146 -8.90 2.39 -12.53
CA VAL A 146 -10.34 2.70 -12.69
C VAL A 146 -10.73 3.88 -11.79
N GLN A 147 -11.69 4.69 -12.22
CA GLN A 147 -12.39 5.65 -11.37
C GLN A 147 -13.67 5.00 -10.81
N LYS A 148 -13.95 5.18 -9.52
CA LYS A 148 -15.08 4.52 -8.84
C LYS A 148 -16.25 5.48 -8.62
#